data_AF-A0A286ACQ2-F1
#
_entry.id   AF-A0A286ACQ2-F1
#
_cell.length_a   1.000
_cell.length_b   1.000
_cell.length_c   1.000
_cell.angle_alpha   90.00
_cell.angle_beta   90.00
_cell.angle_gamma   90.00
#
_symmetry.space_group_name_H-M   'P 1'
#
loop_
_entity.id
_entity.type
_entity.pdbx_description
1 polymer ?
#
loop_
_entity_poly.entity_id
_entity_poly.type
_entity_poly.pdbx_seq_one_letter_code
_entity_poly.pdbx_strand_id
1 'polypeptide(L)' 'MKKKIFLNAFYNLALILCILGAFWAFENKSPLISVFLVAMMAAFLYLKIKLIKDLKKEFKEGPPPQK' A
#
# COMPACT_ATOMS: atom_id res chain seq x y z
N MET A 1 12.12 -11.98 7.11
CA MET A 1 10.74 -11.98 7.65
C MET A 1 10.28 -10.61 8.19
N LYS A 2 11.07 -9.91 9.04
CA LYS A 2 10.69 -8.61 9.65
C LYS A 2 10.27 -7.51 8.64
N LYS A 3 10.98 -7.39 7.51
CA LYS A 3 10.64 -6.44 6.43
C LYS A 3 9.24 -6.66 5.84
N LYS A 4 8.82 -7.93 5.70
CA LYS A 4 7.50 -8.29 5.14
C LYS A 4 6.36 -7.92 6.10
N ILE A 5 6.58 -8.06 7.42
CA ILE A 5 5.64 -7.63 8.47
C ILE A 5 5.51 -6.11 8.50
N PHE A 6 6.64 -5.41 8.45
CA PHE A 6 6.67 -3.95 8.44
C PHE A 6 5.93 -3.37 7.22
N LEU A 7 6.13 -3.94 6.03
CA LEU A 7 5.42 -3.48 4.84
C LEU A 7 3.92 -3.76 4.91
N ASN A 8 3.50 -4.90 5.45
CA ASN A 8 2.06 -5.18 5.62
C ASN A 8 1.40 -4.18 6.59
N ALA A 9 2.07 -3.89 7.72
CA ALA A 9 1.62 -2.87 8.67
C ALA A 9 1.60 -1.47 8.03
N PHE A 10 2.64 -1.11 7.29
CA PHE A 10 2.75 0.17 6.59
C PHE A 10 1.61 0.37 5.59
N TYR A 11 1.32 -0.61 4.73
CA TYR A 11 0.22 -0.48 3.76
C TYR A 11 -1.14 -0.36 4.44
N ASN A 12 -1.40 -1.08 5.53
CA ASN A 12 -2.65 -0.95 6.26
C ASN A 12 -2.77 0.43 6.95
N LEU A 13 -1.71 0.90 7.59
CA LEU A 13 -1.69 2.24 8.22
C LEU A 13 -1.87 3.35 7.18
N ALA A 14 -1.20 3.24 6.03
CA ALA A 14 -1.32 4.20 4.95
C ALA A 14 -2.75 4.27 4.38
N LEU A 15 -3.42 3.12 4.22
CA LEU A 15 -4.82 3.07 3.79
C LEU A 15 -5.76 3.69 4.83
N ILE A 16 -5.57 3.39 6.11
CA ILE A 16 -6.38 3.98 7.20
C ILE A 16 -6.19 5.51 7.23
N LEU A 17 -4.96 6.00 7.11
CA LEU A 17 -4.67 7.44 7.03
C LEU A 17 -5.34 8.10 5.81
N CYS A 18 -5.34 7.44 4.64
CA CYS A 18 -6.02 7.96 3.47
C CYS A 18 -7.54 8.06 3.68
N ILE A 19 -8.16 7.05 4.31
CA ILE A 19 -9.60 7.04 4.59
C ILE A 19 -9.97 8.14 5.58
N LEU A 20 -9.25 8.22 6.71
CA LEU A 20 -9.52 9.24 7.74
C LEU A 20 -9.26 10.66 7.20
N GLY A 21 -8.16 10.85 6.48
CA GLY A 21 -7.85 12.13 5.86
C GLY A 21 -8.87 12.52 4.79
N ALA A 22 -9.36 11.57 3.99
CA ALA A 22 -10.34 11.86 2.94
C ALA A 22 -11.69 12.27 3.53
N PHE A 23 -12.11 11.62 4.62
CA PHE A 23 -13.30 12.01 5.39
C PHE A 23 -13.15 13.42 5.97
N TRP A 24 -12.03 13.69 6.64
CA TRP A 24 -11.77 14.99 7.22
C TRP A 24 -11.70 16.11 6.17
N ALA A 25 -11.05 15.85 5.03
CA ALA A 25 -10.96 16.80 3.91
C ALA A 25 -12.32 17.08 3.26
N PHE A 26 -13.18 16.06 3.16
CA PHE A 26 -14.53 16.21 2.64
C PHE A 26 -15.38 17.10 3.57
N GLU A 27 -15.31 16.88 4.88
CA GLU A 27 -16.03 17.66 5.88
C GLU A 27 -15.55 19.12 5.94
N ASN A 28 -14.25 19.37 5.73
CA ASN A 28 -13.66 20.71 5.66
C ASN A 28 -13.81 21.38 4.27
N LYS A 29 -14.72 20.89 3.41
CA LYS A 29 -14.97 21.43 2.06
C LYS A 29 -13.68 21.60 1.23
N SER A 30 -12.73 20.70 1.39
CA SER A 30 -11.44 20.71 0.70
C SER A 30 -11.39 19.58 -0.34
N PRO A 31 -12.10 19.74 -1.48
CA PRO A 31 -12.25 18.67 -2.47
C PRO A 31 -10.93 18.26 -3.11
N LEU A 32 -9.98 19.20 -3.27
CA LEU A 32 -8.64 18.91 -3.78
C LEU A 32 -7.88 17.92 -2.90
N ILE A 33 -7.93 18.11 -1.58
CA ILE A 33 -7.26 17.24 -0.61
C ILE A 33 -7.93 15.87 -0.57
N SER A 34 -9.26 15.83 -0.65
CA SER A 34 -10.03 14.58 -0.70
C SER A 34 -9.68 13.77 -1.96
N VAL A 35 -9.69 14.39 -3.14
CA VAL A 35 -9.32 13.74 -4.41
C VAL A 35 -7.87 13.27 -4.40
N PHE A 36 -6.96 14.08 -3.85
CA PHE A 36 -5.55 13.71 -3.68
C PHE A 36 -5.39 12.46 -2.79
N LEU A 37 -6.12 12.38 -1.68
CA LEU A 37 -6.06 11.23 -0.78
C LEU A 37 -6.66 9.98 -1.39
N VAL A 38 -7.72 10.10 -2.21
CA VAL A 38 -8.26 8.99 -2.99
C VAL A 38 -7.23 8.50 -4.04
N ALA A 39 -6.55 9.42 -4.74
CA ALA A 39 -5.49 9.06 -5.68
C ALA A 39 -4.30 8.39 -4.98
N MET A 40 -3.89 8.90 -3.81
CA MET A 40 -2.87 8.26 -2.98
C MET A 40 -3.30 6.86 -2.50
N MET A 41 -4.56 6.69 -2.12
CA MET A 41 -5.09 5.38 -1.73
C MET A 41 -4.95 4.37 -2.88
N ALA A 42 -5.28 4.77 -4.11
CA ALA A 42 -5.09 3.94 -5.29
C ALA A 42 -3.61 3.61 -5.56
N ALA A 43 -2.70 4.59 -5.41
CA ALA A 43 -1.27 4.37 -5.56
C ALA A 43 -0.72 3.37 -4.52
N PHE A 44 -1.14 3.48 -3.25
CA PHE A 44 -0.74 2.53 -2.22
C PHE A 44 -1.28 1.12 -2.47
N LEU A 45 -2.52 0.98 -2.97
CA LEU A 45 -3.05 -0.32 -3.38
C LEU A 45 -2.22 -0.94 -4.50
N TYR A 46 -1.86 -0.15 -5.52
CA TYR A 46 -1.01 -0.62 -6.61
C TYR A 46 0.36 -1.11 -6.10
N LEU A 47 1.01 -0.32 -5.25
CA LEU A 47 2.31 -0.68 -4.67
C LEU A 47 2.21 -1.95 -3.79
N LYS A 48 1.11 -2.11 -3.03
CA LYS A 48 0.84 -3.33 -2.25
C LYS A 48 0.72 -4.55 -3.16
N ILE A 49 -0.02 -4.44 -4.27
CA ILE A 49 -0.19 -5.52 -5.24
C ILE A 49 1.15 -5.87 -5.90
N LYS A 50 1.93 -4.86 -6.30
CA LYS A 50 3.27 -5.05 -6.88
C LYS A 50 4.17 -5.80 -5.90
N LEU A 51 4.18 -5.40 -4.64
CA LEU A 51 4.93 -6.09 -3.60
C LEU A 51 4.52 -7.56 -3.46
N ILE A 52 3.22 -7.85 -3.41
CA ILE A 52 2.72 -9.23 -3.29
C ILE A 52 3.11 -10.06 -4.51
N LYS A 53 3.09 -9.47 -5.72
CA LYS A 53 3.55 -10.13 -6.95
C LYS A 53 5.04 -10.45 -6.90
N ASP A 54 5.87 -9.51 -6.51
CA ASP A 54 7.33 -9.71 -6.42
C ASP A 54 7.67 -10.76 -5.35
N LEU A 55 7.01 -10.67 -4.19
CA LEU A 55 7.13 -11.69 -3.14
C LEU A 55 6.72 -13.08 -3.63
N LYS A 56 5.59 -13.19 -4.37
CA LYS A 56 5.14 -14.46 -4.92
C LYS A 56 6.15 -15.01 -5.94
N LYS A 57 6.79 -14.17 -6.77
CA LYS A 57 7.84 -14.61 -7.69
C LYS A 57 9.04 -15.19 -6.93
N GLU A 58 9.55 -14.46 -5.94
CA GLU A 58 10.64 -14.94 -5.07
C GLU A 58 10.31 -16.30 -4.42
N PHE A 59 9.05 -16.51 -3.99
CA PHE A 59 8.62 -17.77 -3.39
C PHE A 59 8.39 -18.90 -4.41
N LYS A 60 8.00 -18.58 -5.65
CA LYS A 60 7.68 -19.57 -6.69
C LYS A 60 8.92 -20.07 -7.43
N GLU A 61 9.96 -19.24 -7.54
CA GLU A 61 11.21 -19.60 -8.20
C GLU A 61 12.09 -20.54 -7.37
N GLY A 62 11.78 -20.74 -6.07
CA GLY A 62 12.61 -21.55 -5.17
C GLY A 62 14.04 -20.99 -5.04
N PRO A 63 14.88 -21.53 -4.13
CA PRO A 63 16.29 -21.15 -4.14
C PRO A 63 16.88 -21.49 -5.53
N PRO A 64 17.71 -20.62 -6.13
CA PRO A 64 18.39 -20.94 -7.38
C PRO A 64 19.17 -22.24 -7.19
N PRO A 65 19.25 -23.13 -8.20
CA PRO A 65 20.03 -24.35 -8.10
C PRO A 65 21.46 -23.98 -7.69
N GLN A 66 21.88 -24.50 -6.54
CA GLN A 66 23.25 -24.37 -6.06
C GLN A 66 24.13 -25.13 -7.05
N LYS A 67 24.83 -24.38 -7.91
CA LYS A 67 25.96 -24.89 -8.68
C LYS A 67 27.19 -24.94 -7.79
#